data_AF-A0A6N3T501-F1
#
_entry.id   AF-A0A6N3T501-F1
#
_cell.length_a   1.000
_cell.length_b   1.000
_cell.length_c   1.000
_cell.angle_alpha   90.00
_cell.angle_beta   90.00
_cell.angle_gamma   90.00
#
_symmetry.space_group_name_H-M   'P 1'
#
loop_
_entity.id
_entity.type
_entity.pdbx_description
1 polymer ?
#
loop_
_entity_poly.entity_id
_entity_poly.type
_entity_poly.pdbx_seq_one_letter_code
_entity_poly.pdbx_strand_id
1 'polypeptide(L)'
;MSRPIAGTLAETWLRHRDLTRLTDLPSLRLHPDCYYRANADSPTETWPAMIAAVTDLNGALTGVHRTWLARDGKGKAPVAMPRRAMGDLLGHAVRSGAVSDVLAAGEGIETVLSLREVMPDLPLAACLSSAHLAAMAFSPTLRRLYVLRDDDPAGDHAVTTLQARTQEAGIDCLVLSPRLADFNDDLRYLGRGAMRAILHPQLAPQDVARFLHPVTH
;
A
#
# COMPACT_ATOMS: atom_id res chain seq x y z
N MET A 1 22.91 -5.74 0.35
CA MET A 1 21.85 -6.64 -0.16
C MET A 1 20.63 -6.52 0.76
N SER A 2 19.41 -6.61 0.23
CA SER A 2 18.20 -6.53 1.07
C SER A 2 17.80 -7.87 1.67
N ARG A 3 17.17 -7.84 2.85
CA ARG A 3 16.70 -9.01 3.62
C ARG A 3 15.21 -8.92 3.94
N PRO A 4 14.50 -10.02 4.26
CA PRO A 4 13.12 -9.96 4.74
C PRO A 4 12.95 -8.97 5.91
N ILE A 5 11.75 -8.41 6.07
CA ILE A 5 11.50 -7.37 7.08
C ILE A 5 11.47 -7.88 8.53
N ALA A 6 11.29 -9.19 8.75
CA ALA A 6 11.21 -9.78 10.08
C ALA A 6 12.52 -9.56 10.88
N GLY A 7 12.40 -9.06 12.11
CA GLY A 7 13.50 -8.70 12.99
C GLY A 7 14.26 -7.44 12.56
N THR A 8 13.68 -6.58 11.72
CA THR A 8 14.38 -5.42 11.15
C THR A 8 13.75 -4.07 11.47
N LEU A 9 14.47 -2.98 11.14
CA LEU A 9 13.95 -1.61 11.25
C LEU A 9 12.71 -1.37 10.39
N ALA A 10 12.53 -2.10 9.29
CA ALA A 10 11.31 -2.00 8.48
C ALA A 10 10.09 -2.58 9.23
N GLU A 11 10.26 -3.72 9.92
CA GLU A 11 9.21 -4.23 10.83
C GLU A 11 8.95 -3.25 11.98
N THR A 12 10.00 -2.68 12.58
CA THR A 12 9.85 -1.68 13.66
C THR A 12 9.04 -0.47 13.19
N TRP A 13 9.35 0.06 12.00
CA TRP A 13 8.62 1.15 11.37
C TRP A 13 7.14 0.82 11.16
N LEU A 14 6.84 -0.33 10.55
CA LEU A 14 5.46 -0.74 10.28
C LEU A 14 4.68 -0.96 11.57
N ARG A 15 5.30 -1.57 12.60
CA ARG A 15 4.68 -1.74 13.93
C ARG A 15 4.41 -0.42 14.64
N HIS A 16 5.29 0.58 14.49
CA HIS A 16 5.07 1.93 15.02
C HIS A 16 3.88 2.65 14.33
N ARG A 17 3.45 2.14 13.17
CA ARG A 17 2.25 2.56 12.44
C ARG A 17 1.04 1.65 12.70
N ASP A 18 1.07 0.86 13.78
CA ASP A 18 0.08 -0.14 14.19
C ASP A 18 -0.19 -1.27 13.17
N LEU A 19 0.73 -1.47 12.22
CA LEU A 19 0.68 -2.59 11.29
C LEU A 19 1.37 -3.80 11.93
N THR A 20 0.58 -4.81 12.27
CA THR A 20 1.01 -5.97 13.06
C THR A 20 1.00 -7.27 12.27
N ARG A 21 0.18 -7.38 11.22
CA ARG A 21 0.09 -8.53 10.31
C ARG A 21 1.16 -8.48 9.22
N LEU A 22 2.41 -8.68 9.62
CA LEU A 22 3.60 -8.52 8.75
C LEU A 22 4.17 -9.83 8.19
N THR A 23 3.46 -10.95 8.33
CA THR A 23 3.83 -12.22 7.70
C THR A 23 3.51 -12.18 6.20
N ASP A 24 4.21 -12.97 5.39
CA ASP A 24 3.91 -13.15 3.97
C ASP A 24 3.82 -11.83 3.18
N LEU A 25 4.81 -10.96 3.38
CA LEU A 25 5.02 -9.72 2.64
C LEU A 25 6.34 -9.79 1.83
N PRO A 26 6.47 -10.71 0.86
CA PRO A 26 7.73 -10.89 0.11
C PRO A 26 8.12 -9.67 -0.72
N SER A 27 7.15 -8.81 -1.04
CA SER A 27 7.37 -7.54 -1.73
C SER A 27 8.10 -6.51 -0.86
N LEU A 28 8.13 -6.67 0.46
CA LEU A 28 8.82 -5.76 1.38
C LEU A 28 10.09 -6.38 1.95
N ARG A 29 11.17 -5.61 1.91
CA ARG A 29 12.50 -6.00 2.40
C ARG A 29 13.18 -4.82 3.10
N LEU A 30 14.21 -5.04 3.91
CA LEU A 30 15.09 -4.00 4.44
C LEU A 30 16.45 -4.05 3.74
N HIS A 31 16.97 -2.91 3.31
CA HIS A 31 18.39 -2.70 3.04
C HIS A 31 19.02 -1.87 4.19
N PRO A 32 20.03 -2.37 4.92
CA PRO A 32 20.57 -1.68 6.11
C PRO A 32 21.34 -0.39 5.78
N ASP A 33 22.06 -0.35 4.66
CA ASP A 33 22.93 0.76 4.27
C ASP A 33 22.59 1.24 2.85
N CYS A 34 21.33 1.66 2.63
CA CYS A 34 20.86 2.10 1.32
C CYS A 34 21.39 3.52 1.02
N TYR A 35 22.00 3.69 -0.17
CA TYR A 35 22.51 4.99 -0.58
C TYR A 35 21.40 6.03 -0.72
N TYR A 36 21.64 7.20 -0.15
CA TYR A 36 20.85 8.41 -0.31
C TYR A 36 21.73 9.54 -0.85
N ARG A 37 21.14 10.38 -1.70
CA ARG A 37 21.78 11.60 -2.20
C ARG A 37 20.69 12.64 -2.47
N ALA A 38 20.76 13.82 -1.84
CA ALA A 38 19.70 14.82 -1.97
C ALA A 38 19.52 15.31 -3.42
N ASN A 39 20.62 15.65 -4.09
CA ASN A 39 20.69 16.01 -5.52
C ASN A 39 22.02 15.51 -6.13
N ALA A 40 22.28 15.74 -7.41
CA ALA A 40 23.46 15.19 -8.11
C ALA A 40 24.80 15.55 -7.44
N ASP A 41 24.90 16.77 -6.90
CA ASP A 41 26.12 17.37 -6.34
C ASP A 41 26.30 17.13 -4.83
N SER A 42 25.28 16.59 -4.17
CA SER A 42 25.34 16.31 -2.73
C SER A 42 26.23 15.09 -2.43
N PRO A 43 26.87 15.03 -1.24
CA PRO A 43 27.57 13.82 -0.80
C PRO A 43 26.61 12.63 -0.72
N THR A 44 27.15 11.43 -0.97
CA THR A 44 26.40 10.18 -0.77
C THR A 44 26.37 9.85 0.72
N GLU A 45 25.17 9.63 1.25
CA GLU A 45 24.94 9.12 2.60
C GLU A 45 24.41 7.67 2.55
N THR A 46 24.45 6.96 3.68
CA THR A 46 23.81 5.65 3.85
C THR A 46 22.78 5.69 4.96
N TRP A 47 21.61 5.11 4.69
CA TRP A 47 20.51 5.02 5.63
C TRP A 47 19.82 3.66 5.50
N PRO A 48 19.28 3.09 6.60
CA PRO A 48 18.37 1.95 6.51
C PRO A 48 17.18 2.31 5.63
N ALA A 49 16.75 1.41 4.75
CA ALA A 49 15.60 1.65 3.89
C ALA A 49 14.71 0.42 3.76
N MET A 50 13.41 0.63 3.94
CA MET A 50 12.41 -0.31 3.46
C MET A 50 12.39 -0.26 1.93
N ILE A 51 12.59 -1.41 1.32
CA ILE A 51 12.60 -1.65 -0.12
C ILE A 51 11.30 -2.38 -0.46
N ALA A 52 10.50 -1.79 -1.33
CA ALA A 52 9.27 -2.38 -1.82
C ALA A 52 9.41 -2.71 -3.31
N ALA A 53 9.23 -3.98 -3.66
CA ALA A 53 9.24 -4.46 -5.03
C ALA A 53 7.94 -4.07 -5.73
N VAL A 54 8.08 -3.41 -6.89
CA VAL A 54 6.97 -3.08 -7.79
C VAL A 54 6.97 -4.11 -8.91
N THR A 55 5.82 -4.74 -9.16
CA THR A 55 5.70 -5.80 -10.16
C THR A 55 4.60 -5.54 -11.17
N ASP A 56 4.73 -6.20 -12.32
CA ASP A 56 3.61 -6.40 -13.23
C ASP A 56 2.61 -7.44 -12.67
N LEU A 57 1.62 -7.81 -13.50
CA LEU A 57 0.60 -8.82 -13.16
C LEU A 57 1.15 -10.26 -13.15
N ASN A 58 2.29 -10.51 -13.82
CA ASN A 58 2.96 -11.81 -13.85
C ASN A 58 3.95 -11.99 -12.69
N GLY A 59 4.14 -10.96 -11.86
CA GLY A 59 5.09 -10.95 -10.76
C GLY A 59 6.52 -10.60 -11.17
N ALA A 60 6.74 -10.17 -12.41
CA ALA A 60 8.05 -9.68 -12.85
C ALA A 60 8.36 -8.35 -12.15
N LEU A 61 9.58 -8.20 -11.65
CA LEU A 61 10.04 -6.97 -11.02
C LEU A 61 10.22 -5.87 -12.08
N THR A 62 9.45 -4.78 -11.97
CA THR A 62 9.49 -3.66 -12.90
C THR A 62 10.13 -2.42 -12.29
N GLY A 63 10.06 -2.30 -10.95
CA GLY A 63 10.59 -1.16 -10.23
C GLY A 63 10.77 -1.42 -8.75
N VAL A 64 11.29 -0.41 -8.06
CA VAL A 64 11.57 -0.46 -6.63
C VAL A 64 11.21 0.87 -5.99
N HIS A 65 10.48 0.83 -4.89
CA HIS A 65 10.27 1.96 -4.01
C HIS A 65 11.12 1.85 -2.74
N ARG A 66 11.80 2.95 -2.39
CA ARG A 66 12.65 3.05 -1.21
C ARG A 66 12.02 4.03 -0.25
N THR A 67 11.83 3.61 1.00
CA THR A 67 11.54 4.50 2.13
C THR A 67 12.73 4.44 3.07
N TRP A 68 13.55 5.49 3.11
CA TRP A 68 14.64 5.59 4.08
C TRP A 68 14.05 5.83 5.48
N LEU A 69 14.55 5.09 6.46
CA LEU A 69 14.06 5.05 7.82
C LEU A 69 15.07 5.70 8.77
N ALA A 70 14.57 6.34 9.82
CA ALA A 70 15.38 6.74 10.93
C ALA A 70 16.04 5.51 11.57
N ARG A 71 17.23 5.70 12.14
CA ARG A 71 18.03 4.58 12.69
C ARG A 71 17.39 3.92 13.91
N ASP A 72 16.45 4.59 14.56
CA ASP A 72 15.62 4.05 15.63
C ASP A 72 14.37 3.31 15.12
N GLY A 73 14.09 3.36 13.81
CA GLY A 73 12.92 2.75 13.17
C GLY A 73 11.59 3.43 13.50
N LYS A 74 11.57 4.57 14.22
CA LYS A 74 10.33 5.23 14.68
C LYS A 74 9.85 6.32 13.72
N GLY A 75 10.61 6.57 12.66
CA GLY A 75 10.33 7.61 11.69
C GLY A 75 10.97 7.33 10.34
N LYS A 76 10.66 8.20 9.39
CA LYS A 76 11.44 8.32 8.15
C LYS A 76 12.80 8.93 8.47
N ALA A 77 13.80 8.63 7.64
CA ALA A 77 15.12 9.26 7.78
C ALA A 77 14.98 10.80 7.71
N PRO A 78 15.76 11.57 8.48
CA PRO A 78 15.74 13.03 8.48
C PRO A 78 16.45 13.60 7.25
N VAL A 79 15.97 13.24 6.06
CA VAL A 79 16.51 13.63 4.77
C VAL A 79 15.43 14.33 3.94
N ALA A 80 15.82 15.17 2.98
CA ALA A 80 14.89 16.05 2.26
C ALA A 80 13.77 15.29 1.52
N MET A 81 14.07 14.11 0.97
CA MET A 81 13.13 13.28 0.20
C MET A 81 13.26 11.82 0.66
N PRO A 82 12.58 11.42 1.75
CA PRO A 82 12.78 10.12 2.38
C PRO A 82 12.11 8.96 1.63
N ARG A 83 11.47 9.24 0.49
CA ARG A 83 10.87 8.24 -0.39
C ARG A 83 11.31 8.48 -1.83
N ARG A 84 11.71 7.41 -2.54
CA ARG A 84 11.97 7.45 -3.99
C ARG A 84 11.62 6.13 -4.65
N ALA A 85 10.86 6.20 -5.73
CA ALA A 85 10.63 5.09 -6.64
C ALA A 85 11.59 5.16 -7.84
N MET A 86 11.86 4.01 -8.45
CA MET A 86 12.63 3.89 -9.70
C MET A 86 12.15 2.69 -10.51
N GLY A 87 12.49 2.68 -11.81
CA GLY A 87 12.08 1.64 -12.74
C GLY A 87 10.76 1.99 -13.44
N ASP A 88 10.12 0.98 -14.01
CA ASP A 88 8.82 1.12 -14.65
C ASP A 88 7.70 0.88 -13.63
N LEU A 89 6.93 1.94 -13.36
CA LEU A 89 5.93 1.99 -12.31
C LEU A 89 4.51 2.08 -12.88
N LEU A 90 4.37 2.50 -14.13
CA LEU A 90 3.07 2.78 -14.74
C LEU A 90 2.31 1.45 -14.92
N GLY A 91 1.07 1.37 -14.43
CA GLY A 91 0.32 0.12 -14.47
C GLY A 91 0.73 -0.92 -13.41
N HIS A 92 1.77 -0.64 -12.61
CA HIS A 92 2.38 -1.58 -11.70
C HIS A 92 2.21 -1.16 -10.25
N ALA A 93 2.45 -2.08 -9.31
CA ALA A 93 2.19 -1.85 -7.89
C ALA A 93 3.03 -2.76 -7.01
N VAL A 94 3.20 -2.36 -5.76
CA VAL A 94 3.66 -3.22 -4.67
C VAL A 94 2.48 -4.08 -4.24
N ARG A 95 2.56 -5.40 -4.44
CA ARG A 95 1.44 -6.32 -4.20
C ARG A 95 1.63 -7.14 -2.94
N SER A 96 0.50 -7.48 -2.31
CA SER A 96 0.40 -8.40 -1.18
C SER A 96 -0.82 -9.30 -1.39
N GLY A 97 -0.62 -10.61 -1.28
CA GLY A 97 -1.65 -11.61 -1.58
C GLY A 97 -1.78 -11.90 -3.08
N ALA A 98 -2.42 -13.03 -3.41
CA ALA A 98 -2.68 -13.43 -4.78
C ALA A 98 -4.05 -12.87 -5.22
N VAL A 99 -4.06 -12.07 -6.29
CA VAL A 99 -5.30 -11.51 -6.82
C VAL A 99 -6.07 -12.60 -7.55
N SER A 100 -7.28 -12.92 -7.08
CA SER A 100 -8.22 -13.78 -7.81
C SER A 100 -9.21 -12.93 -8.60
N ASP A 101 -10.15 -12.29 -7.91
CA ASP A 101 -11.33 -11.64 -8.48
C ASP A 101 -11.68 -10.32 -7.78
N VAL A 102 -11.10 -10.06 -6.61
CA VAL A 102 -11.26 -8.81 -5.85
C VAL A 102 -9.88 -8.29 -5.44
N LEU A 103 -9.68 -6.98 -5.56
CA LEU A 103 -8.45 -6.28 -5.19
C LEU A 103 -8.78 -4.97 -4.48
N ALA A 104 -8.04 -4.65 -3.42
CA ALA A 104 -7.98 -3.30 -2.88
C ALA A 104 -6.70 -2.59 -3.36
N ALA A 105 -6.82 -1.38 -3.89
CA ALA A 105 -5.69 -0.60 -4.37
C ALA A 105 -5.71 0.83 -3.82
N GLY A 106 -4.53 1.35 -3.50
CA GLY A 106 -4.35 2.71 -2.99
C GLY A 106 -2.95 3.23 -3.29
N GLU A 107 -2.65 4.44 -2.86
CA GLU A 107 -1.36 5.08 -3.13
C GLU A 107 -0.27 4.55 -2.20
N GLY A 108 -0.49 4.65 -0.89
CA GLY A 108 0.50 4.36 0.14
C GLY A 108 0.60 2.89 0.52
N ILE A 109 1.84 2.41 0.76
CA ILE A 109 2.10 1.06 1.30
C ILE A 109 1.45 0.92 2.68
N GLU A 110 1.64 1.90 3.56
CA GLU A 110 1.06 1.88 4.91
C GLU A 110 -0.48 1.95 4.86
N THR A 111 -1.05 2.75 3.96
CA THR A 111 -2.50 2.89 3.74
C THR A 111 -3.11 1.56 3.34
N VAL A 112 -2.60 0.89 2.30
CA VAL A 112 -3.16 -0.39 1.85
C VAL A 112 -2.96 -1.49 2.88
N LEU A 113 -1.81 -1.55 3.55
CA LEU A 113 -1.56 -2.53 4.61
C LEU A 113 -2.47 -2.34 5.82
N SER A 114 -3.01 -1.15 6.04
CA SER A 114 -3.96 -0.92 7.14
C SER A 114 -5.24 -1.73 6.95
N LEU A 115 -5.71 -1.94 5.71
CA LEU A 115 -6.85 -2.84 5.44
C LEU A 115 -6.52 -4.28 5.84
N ARG A 116 -5.26 -4.73 5.70
CA ARG A 116 -4.84 -6.08 6.06
C ARG A 116 -5.10 -6.40 7.53
N GLU A 117 -5.06 -5.39 8.41
CA GLU A 117 -5.34 -5.54 9.85
C GLU A 117 -6.76 -6.03 10.14
N VAL A 118 -7.71 -5.72 9.25
CA VAL A 118 -9.14 -6.01 9.42
C VAL A 118 -9.71 -6.94 8.34
N MET A 119 -9.01 -7.07 7.21
CA MET A 119 -9.33 -7.91 6.05
C MET A 119 -8.07 -8.64 5.56
N PRO A 120 -7.54 -9.62 6.33
CA PRO A 120 -6.23 -10.23 6.07
C PRO A 120 -6.13 -11.00 4.75
N ASP A 121 -7.26 -11.49 4.23
CA ASP A 121 -7.32 -12.30 3.00
C ASP A 121 -7.64 -11.50 1.74
N LEU A 122 -7.88 -10.19 1.87
CA LEU A 122 -8.11 -9.29 0.73
C LEU A 122 -6.77 -8.99 0.06
N PRO A 123 -6.58 -9.29 -1.25
CA PRO A 123 -5.38 -8.89 -1.97
C PRO A 123 -5.25 -7.37 -2.02
N LEU A 124 -4.01 -6.86 -1.91
CA LEU A 124 -3.70 -5.43 -1.80
C LEU A 124 -2.67 -4.99 -2.84
N ALA A 125 -2.79 -3.77 -3.34
CA ALA A 125 -1.85 -3.13 -4.25
C ALA A 125 -1.57 -1.67 -3.86
N ALA A 126 -0.33 -1.32 -3.55
CA ALA A 126 0.11 0.07 -3.40
C ALA A 126 0.76 0.58 -4.70
N CYS A 127 0.17 1.60 -5.32
CA CYS A 127 0.59 2.17 -6.59
C CYS A 127 1.59 3.32 -6.45
N LEU A 128 1.88 3.76 -5.22
CA LEU A 128 2.93 4.74 -4.86
C LEU A 128 2.65 6.21 -5.23
N SER A 129 1.57 6.49 -5.98
CA SER A 129 1.03 7.83 -6.23
C SER A 129 -0.38 7.74 -6.83
N SER A 130 -1.14 8.84 -6.79
CA SER A 130 -2.47 8.94 -7.42
C SER A 130 -2.40 8.71 -8.92
N ALA A 131 -1.36 9.21 -9.59
CA ALA A 131 -1.17 9.04 -11.03
C ALA A 131 -0.94 7.57 -11.41
N HIS A 132 -0.12 6.84 -10.66
CA HIS A 132 0.08 5.40 -10.90
C HIS A 132 -1.13 4.57 -10.49
N LEU A 133 -1.86 4.99 -9.44
CA LEU A 133 -3.12 4.37 -9.05
C LEU A 133 -4.14 4.49 -10.19
N ALA A 134 -4.32 5.69 -10.74
CA ALA A 134 -5.17 5.96 -11.89
C ALA A 134 -4.83 5.12 -13.13
N ALA A 135 -3.54 4.79 -13.29
CA ALA A 135 -3.01 4.04 -14.42
C ALA A 135 -2.84 2.53 -14.18
N MET A 136 -3.19 2.00 -13.01
CA MET A 136 -2.92 0.60 -12.65
C MET A 136 -3.48 -0.39 -13.70
N ALA A 137 -2.76 -1.49 -13.94
CA ALA A 137 -3.24 -2.56 -14.82
C ALA A 137 -4.21 -3.49 -14.05
N PHE A 138 -5.23 -3.96 -14.75
CA PHE A 138 -6.22 -4.90 -14.19
C PHE A 138 -5.91 -6.32 -14.64
N SER A 139 -6.03 -7.29 -13.72
CA SER A 139 -6.06 -8.70 -14.10
C SER A 139 -7.30 -8.97 -14.96
N PRO A 140 -7.23 -9.81 -16.00
CA PRO A 140 -8.42 -10.26 -16.74
C PRO A 140 -9.47 -10.97 -15.87
N THR A 141 -9.06 -11.50 -14.72
CA THR A 141 -9.94 -12.17 -13.76
C THR A 141 -10.56 -11.21 -12.73
N LEU A 142 -10.13 -9.94 -12.72
CA LEU A 142 -10.59 -8.97 -11.74
C LEU A 142 -12.06 -8.63 -12.02
N ARG A 143 -12.91 -8.88 -11.02
CA ARG A 143 -14.33 -8.56 -11.06
C ARG A 143 -14.65 -7.31 -10.24
N ARG A 144 -13.86 -7.04 -9.20
CA ARG A 144 -14.07 -5.89 -8.31
C ARG A 144 -12.78 -5.22 -7.87
N LEU A 145 -12.77 -3.90 -7.95
CA LEU A 145 -11.73 -3.04 -7.43
C LEU A 145 -12.29 -2.19 -6.29
N TYR A 146 -11.67 -2.29 -5.12
CA TYR A 146 -11.83 -1.33 -4.03
C TYR A 146 -10.71 -0.29 -4.13
N VAL A 147 -11.08 0.98 -4.29
CA VAL A 147 -10.12 2.09 -4.36
C VAL A 147 -10.05 2.78 -3.01
N LEU A 148 -8.90 2.69 -2.35
CA LEU A 148 -8.60 3.42 -1.12
C LEU A 148 -8.24 4.84 -1.54
N ARG A 149 -9.21 5.75 -1.40
CA ARG A 149 -9.06 7.15 -1.78
C ARG A 149 -8.48 7.92 -0.59
N ASP A 150 -7.33 8.56 -0.80
CA ASP A 150 -6.86 9.62 0.08
C ASP A 150 -7.78 10.84 -0.11
N ASP A 151 -8.11 11.57 0.97
CA ASP A 151 -9.09 12.66 0.93
C ASP A 151 -8.47 13.98 0.42
N ASP A 152 -8.04 13.97 -0.85
CA ASP A 152 -7.46 15.12 -1.53
C ASP A 152 -7.83 15.16 -3.05
N PRO A 153 -7.57 16.29 -3.74
CA PRO A 153 -7.92 16.44 -5.15
C PRO A 153 -7.21 15.45 -6.10
N ALA A 154 -6.03 14.94 -5.75
CA ALA A 154 -5.32 13.97 -6.57
C ALA A 154 -5.98 12.59 -6.47
N GLY A 155 -6.43 12.21 -5.27
CA GLY A 155 -7.28 11.05 -5.01
C GLY A 155 -8.60 11.10 -5.79
N ASP A 156 -9.26 12.25 -5.83
CA ASP A 156 -10.50 12.46 -6.61
C ASP A 156 -10.32 12.18 -8.09
N HIS A 157 -9.23 12.71 -8.65
CA HIS A 157 -8.90 12.50 -10.05
C HIS A 157 -8.60 11.02 -10.34
N ALA A 158 -7.81 10.38 -9.48
CA ALA A 158 -7.48 8.96 -9.63
C ALA A 158 -8.72 8.07 -9.59
N VAL A 159 -9.66 8.34 -8.67
CA VAL A 159 -10.95 7.64 -8.59
C VAL A 159 -11.76 7.84 -9.87
N THR A 160 -11.87 9.07 -10.37
CA THR A 160 -12.63 9.36 -11.59
C THR A 160 -12.07 8.59 -12.79
N THR A 161 -10.74 8.61 -12.97
CA THR A 161 -10.09 7.85 -14.03
C THR A 161 -10.27 6.34 -13.87
N LEU A 162 -10.14 5.82 -12.64
CA LEU A 162 -10.35 4.41 -12.37
C LEU A 162 -11.78 3.98 -12.67
N GLN A 163 -12.78 4.74 -12.23
CA GLN A 163 -14.20 4.43 -12.49
C GLN A 163 -14.49 4.30 -13.98
N ALA A 164 -14.01 5.23 -14.81
CA ALA A 164 -14.16 5.16 -16.27
C ALA A 164 -13.50 3.90 -16.85
N ARG A 165 -12.24 3.62 -16.48
CA ARG A 165 -11.50 2.45 -16.98
C ARG A 165 -12.09 1.12 -16.51
N THR A 166 -12.57 1.06 -15.27
CA THR A 166 -13.22 -0.14 -14.73
C THR A 166 -14.57 -0.38 -15.40
N GLN A 167 -15.32 0.67 -15.72
CA GLN A 167 -16.58 0.55 -16.44
C GLN A 167 -16.37 -0.05 -17.84
N GLU A 168 -15.36 0.44 -18.57
CA GLU A 168 -14.97 -0.11 -19.88
C GLU A 168 -14.53 -1.58 -19.78
N ALA A 169 -13.89 -1.96 -18.68
CA ALA A 169 -13.43 -3.32 -18.42
C ALA A 169 -14.49 -4.25 -17.79
N GLY A 170 -15.69 -3.75 -17.47
CA GLY A 170 -16.73 -4.54 -16.79
C GLY A 170 -16.39 -4.92 -15.34
N ILE A 171 -15.61 -4.08 -14.65
CA ILE A 171 -15.15 -4.27 -13.28
C ILE A 171 -15.99 -3.40 -12.33
N ASP A 172 -16.53 -3.99 -11.26
CA ASP A 172 -17.19 -3.24 -10.19
C ASP A 172 -16.16 -2.37 -9.46
N CYS A 173 -16.31 -1.05 -9.47
CA CYS A 173 -15.40 -0.14 -8.78
C CYS A 173 -16.11 0.52 -7.59
N LEU A 174 -15.61 0.28 -6.38
CA LEU A 174 -16.13 0.86 -5.13
C LEU A 174 -15.03 1.68 -4.46
N VAL A 175 -15.38 2.88 -4.01
CA VAL A 175 -14.47 3.75 -3.28
C VAL A 175 -14.59 3.46 -1.79
N LEU A 176 -13.45 3.26 -1.14
CA LEU A 176 -13.35 3.19 0.31
C LEU A 176 -12.76 4.52 0.79
N SER A 177 -13.49 5.20 1.67
CA SER A 177 -13.08 6.46 2.28
C SER A 177 -12.71 6.28 3.75
N PRO A 178 -11.56 6.79 4.19
CA PRO A 178 -11.20 6.86 5.60
C PRO A 178 -12.08 7.90 6.33
N ARG A 179 -12.08 7.85 7.66
CA ARG A 179 -12.74 8.86 8.52
C ARG A 179 -11.79 10.03 8.82
N LEU A 180 -10.50 9.74 8.98
CA LEU A 180 -9.41 10.71 9.14
C LEU A 180 -8.72 10.97 7.79
N ALA A 181 -7.45 11.35 7.80
CA ALA A 181 -6.70 11.68 6.59
C ALA A 181 -6.46 10.47 5.68
N ASP A 182 -6.07 9.33 6.25
CA ASP A 182 -5.85 8.08 5.54
C ASP A 182 -6.25 6.86 6.40
N PHE A 183 -6.29 5.67 5.79
CA PHE A 183 -6.64 4.43 6.49
C PHE A 183 -5.65 4.02 7.58
N ASN A 184 -4.40 4.49 7.53
CA ASN A 184 -3.43 4.22 8.58
C ASN A 184 -3.64 5.13 9.78
N ASP A 185 -4.08 6.37 9.58
CA ASP A 185 -4.53 7.25 10.65
C ASP A 185 -5.81 6.71 11.29
N ASP A 186 -6.78 6.22 10.52
CA ASP A 186 -7.96 5.51 11.07
C ASP A 186 -7.54 4.34 11.96
N LEU A 187 -6.62 3.49 11.48
CA LEU A 187 -6.12 2.37 12.26
C LEU A 187 -5.46 2.81 13.57
N ARG A 188 -4.59 3.81 13.52
CA ARG A 188 -3.76 4.25 14.66
C ARG A 188 -4.55 5.01 15.72
N TYR A 189 -5.49 5.86 15.29
CA TYR A 189 -6.20 6.75 16.20
C TYR A 189 -7.60 6.25 16.57
N LEU A 190 -8.26 5.47 15.71
CA LEU A 190 -9.61 4.94 15.97
C LEU A 190 -9.59 3.44 16.32
N GLY A 191 -8.53 2.72 15.91
CA GLY A 191 -8.36 1.31 16.17
C GLY A 191 -9.13 0.40 15.21
N ARG A 192 -8.78 -0.90 15.23
CA ARG A 192 -9.34 -1.93 14.34
C ARG A 192 -10.87 -2.02 14.40
N GLY A 193 -11.47 -1.89 15.58
CA GLY A 193 -12.93 -1.98 15.74
C GLY A 193 -13.68 -0.86 15.01
N ALA A 194 -13.23 0.39 15.18
CA ALA A 194 -13.82 1.54 14.49
C ALA A 194 -13.58 1.48 12.98
N MET A 195 -12.36 1.15 12.55
CA MET A 195 -12.02 0.97 11.14
C MET A 195 -12.93 -0.06 10.45
N ARG A 196 -13.24 -1.19 11.13
CA ARG A 196 -14.20 -2.18 10.63
C ARG A 196 -15.61 -1.62 10.48
N ALA A 197 -16.09 -0.88 11.49
CA ALA A 197 -17.42 -0.28 11.44
C ALA A 197 -17.54 0.77 10.34
N ILE A 198 -16.46 1.51 10.05
CA ILE A 198 -16.35 2.46 8.94
C ILE A 198 -16.39 1.74 7.59
N LEU A 199 -15.65 0.64 7.45
CA LEU A 199 -15.55 -0.12 6.19
C LEU A 199 -16.80 -0.95 5.88
N HIS A 200 -17.45 -1.55 6.88
CA HIS A 200 -18.58 -2.46 6.70
C HIS A 200 -19.66 -1.94 5.72
N PRO A 201 -20.21 -0.72 5.88
CA PRO A 201 -21.24 -0.21 4.96
C PRO A 201 -20.71 0.18 3.56
N GLN A 202 -19.40 0.25 3.37
CA GLN A 202 -18.76 0.62 2.10
C GLN A 202 -18.42 -0.59 1.22
N LEU A 203 -18.48 -1.80 1.77
CA LEU A 203 -18.19 -3.04 1.07
C LEU A 203 -19.44 -3.63 0.43
N ALA A 204 -19.29 -4.27 -0.73
CA ALA A 204 -20.31 -5.15 -1.28
C ALA A 204 -20.66 -6.28 -0.28
N PRO A 205 -21.95 -6.62 -0.08
CA PRO A 205 -22.37 -7.59 0.94
C PRO A 205 -21.66 -8.95 0.88
N GLN A 206 -21.40 -9.47 -0.32
CA GLN A 206 -20.68 -10.73 -0.54
C GLN A 206 -19.22 -10.68 -0.07
N ASP A 207 -18.61 -9.49 -0.09
CA ASP A 207 -17.21 -9.30 0.27
C ASP A 207 -17.05 -8.99 1.76
N VAL A 208 -18.08 -8.45 2.42
CA VAL A 208 -18.14 -8.39 3.89
C VAL A 208 -17.99 -9.79 4.48
N ALA A 209 -18.79 -10.75 4.01
CA ALA A 209 -18.75 -12.13 4.49
C ALA A 209 -17.42 -12.84 4.19
N ARG A 210 -16.76 -12.48 3.08
CA ARG A 210 -15.51 -13.09 2.63
C ARG A 210 -14.27 -12.53 3.31
N PHE A 211 -14.21 -11.21 3.51
CA PHE A 211 -12.98 -10.53 3.90
C PHE A 211 -13.04 -9.88 5.29
N LEU A 212 -14.21 -9.41 5.74
CA LEU A 212 -14.33 -8.67 6.99
C LEU A 212 -14.58 -9.59 8.20
N HIS A 213 -13.65 -10.52 8.44
CA HIS A 213 -13.77 -11.59 9.46
C HIS A 213 -14.14 -11.08 10.85
N PRO A 214 -14.94 -11.82 11.65
CA PRO A 214 -15.30 -11.42 13.02
C PRO A 214 -14.07 -11.11 13.89
N VAL A 215 -14.22 -10.20 14.86
CA VAL A 215 -13.17 -9.92 15.84
C VAL A 215 -12.93 -11.17 16.67
N THR A 216 -11.77 -11.81 16.49
CA THR A 216 -11.26 -12.78 17.45
C THR A 216 -10.57 -11.98 18.55
N HIS A 217 -11.17 -12.02 19.75
CA HIS A 217 -10.63 -11.42 20.97
C HIS A 217 -9.36 -12.13 21.44
#